data_AF-A0A5N7MVN9-F1
#
_entry.id   AF-A0A5N7MVN9-F1
#
_cell.length_a   1.000
_cell.length_b   1.000
_cell.length_c   1.000
_cell.angle_alpha   90.00
_cell.angle_beta   90.00
_cell.angle_gamma   90.00
#
_symmetry.space_group_name_H-M   'P 1'
#
loop_
_entity.id
_entity.type
_entity.pdbx_description
1 polymer ?
#
loop_
_entity_poly.entity_id
_entity_poly.type
_entity_poly.pdbx_seq_one_letter_code
_entity_poly.pdbx_strand_id
1 'polypeptide(L)'
;MDDIEDLKSKIETIHGRISEHQREMTALQGEVAQMEATRRSLLAEVERRSRPAEDIHITDHALLRYVERVFGIDVDAVRREILTDGVARCIELGASTITVDGIQFRVKDRSIVTVIGGDQNQRLSLLALELACCACKIRNSRPPAAVFTAFDDTLAGFAPA
;
A
#
# COMPACT_ATOMS: atom_id res chain seq x y z
N MET A 1 -71.89 -13.20 -32.06
CA MET A 1 -70.90 -13.78 -32.99
C MET A 1 -69.77 -12.79 -33.20
N ASP A 2 -70.09 -11.51 -33.28
CA ASP A 2 -69.18 -10.37 -33.45
C ASP A 2 -68.03 -10.30 -32.41
N ASP A 3 -68.30 -10.56 -31.12
CA ASP A 3 -67.25 -10.53 -30.08
C ASP A 3 -66.13 -11.55 -30.31
N ILE A 4 -66.46 -12.69 -30.93
CA ILE A 4 -65.47 -13.75 -31.23
C ILE A 4 -64.57 -13.30 -32.38
N GLU A 5 -65.10 -12.54 -33.34
CA GLU A 5 -64.35 -11.98 -34.46
C GLU A 5 -63.43 -10.84 -34.01
N ASP A 6 -63.91 -9.98 -33.11
CA ASP A 6 -63.10 -8.94 -32.47
C ASP A 6 -61.97 -9.50 -31.59
N LEU A 7 -62.20 -10.61 -30.89
CA LEU A 7 -61.14 -11.29 -30.13
C LEU A 7 -60.10 -11.92 -31.07
N LYS A 8 -60.52 -12.46 -32.22
CA LYS A 8 -59.59 -13.02 -33.21
C LYS A 8 -58.69 -11.95 -33.82
N SER A 9 -59.23 -10.79 -34.18
CA SER A 9 -58.43 -9.68 -34.72
C SER A 9 -57.43 -9.13 -33.69
N LYS A 10 -57.82 -9.07 -32.40
CA LYS A 10 -56.91 -8.72 -31.30
C LYS A 10 -55.78 -9.73 -31.12
N ILE A 11 -56.08 -11.03 -31.19
CA ILE A 11 -55.06 -12.10 -31.10
C ILE A 11 -54.06 -11.97 -32.24
N GLU A 12 -54.52 -11.73 -33.47
CA GLU A 12 -53.66 -11.55 -34.63
C GLU A 12 -52.74 -10.33 -34.48
N THR A 13 -53.29 -9.21 -33.98
CA THR A 13 -52.51 -8.00 -33.69
C THR A 13 -51.44 -8.26 -32.63
N ILE A 14 -51.78 -8.99 -31.56
CA ILE A 14 -50.83 -9.35 -30.50
C ILE A 14 -49.73 -10.29 -31.02
N HIS A 15 -50.09 -11.28 -31.84
CA HIS A 15 -49.10 -12.16 -32.48
C HIS A 15 -48.14 -11.38 -33.39
N GLY A 16 -48.64 -10.39 -34.12
CA GLY A 16 -47.81 -9.47 -34.89
C GLY A 16 -46.77 -8.78 -34.02
N ARG A 17 -47.20 -8.17 -32.92
CA ARG A 17 -46.31 -7.49 -31.94
C ARG A 17 -45.31 -8.43 -31.26
N ILE A 18 -45.72 -9.66 -30.93
CA ILE A 18 -44.81 -10.68 -30.38
C ILE A 18 -43.72 -11.01 -31.39
N SER A 19 -44.09 -11.22 -32.66
CA SER A 19 -43.11 -11.54 -33.70
C SER A 19 -42.13 -10.40 -33.97
N GLU A 20 -42.59 -9.15 -33.86
CA GLU A 20 -41.78 -7.95 -33.99
C GLU A 20 -40.81 -7.80 -32.80
N HIS A 21 -41.31 -7.83 -31.57
CA HIS A 21 -40.46 -7.79 -30.38
C HIS A 21 -39.48 -8.95 -30.32
N GLN A 22 -39.84 -10.13 -30.84
CA GLN A 22 -38.93 -11.26 -30.89
C GLN A 22 -37.78 -11.03 -31.88
N ARG A 23 -38.02 -10.35 -33.00
CA ARG A 23 -36.95 -9.92 -33.93
C ARG A 23 -36.06 -8.86 -33.29
N GLU A 24 -36.64 -7.87 -32.61
CA GLU A 24 -35.89 -6.85 -31.87
C GLU A 24 -35.01 -7.48 -30.78
N MET A 25 -35.56 -8.41 -30.00
CA MET A 25 -34.81 -9.13 -28.97
C MET A 25 -33.63 -9.90 -29.57
N THR A 26 -33.81 -10.57 -30.70
CA THR A 26 -32.70 -11.28 -31.37
C THR A 26 -31.63 -10.34 -31.92
N ALA A 27 -32.02 -9.16 -32.42
CA ALA A 27 -31.07 -8.15 -32.89
C ALA A 27 -30.24 -7.59 -31.74
N LEU A 28 -30.90 -7.20 -30.64
CA LEU A 28 -30.25 -6.70 -29.44
C LEU A 28 -29.36 -7.75 -28.78
N GLN A 29 -29.76 -9.03 -28.79
CA GLN A 29 -28.91 -10.13 -28.31
C GLN A 29 -27.62 -10.25 -29.15
N GLY A 30 -27.70 -10.03 -30.47
CA GLY A 30 -26.54 -9.96 -31.34
C GLY A 30 -25.60 -8.80 -30.98
N GLU A 31 -26.16 -7.61 -30.74
CA GLU A 31 -25.39 -6.44 -30.33
C GLU A 31 -24.70 -6.64 -28.97
N VAL A 32 -25.40 -7.22 -27.99
CA VAL A 32 -24.81 -7.56 -26.68
C VAL A 32 -23.65 -8.53 -26.84
N ALA A 33 -23.80 -9.58 -27.65
CA ALA A 33 -22.72 -10.54 -27.90
C ALA A 33 -21.48 -9.88 -28.52
N GLN A 34 -21.69 -8.92 -29.43
CA GLN A 34 -20.60 -8.14 -30.02
C GLN A 34 -19.93 -7.24 -28.98
N MET A 35 -20.72 -6.51 -28.18
CA MET A 35 -20.21 -5.64 -27.12
C MET A 35 -19.44 -6.43 -26.06
N GLU A 36 -19.89 -7.62 -25.69
CA GLU A 36 -19.19 -8.50 -24.76
C GLU A 36 -17.85 -8.99 -25.33
N ALA A 37 -17.80 -9.31 -26.62
CA ALA A 37 -16.54 -9.66 -27.30
C ALA A 37 -15.55 -8.49 -27.30
N THR A 38 -16.01 -7.27 -27.58
CA THR A 38 -15.18 -6.05 -27.52
C THR A 38 -14.69 -5.78 -26.11
N ARG A 39 -15.57 -5.86 -25.11
CA ARG A 39 -15.23 -5.69 -23.70
C ARG A 39 -14.14 -6.66 -23.28
N ARG A 40 -14.25 -7.94 -23.67
CA ARG A 40 -13.25 -8.97 -23.37
C ARG A 40 -11.87 -8.61 -23.94
N SER A 41 -11.82 -8.15 -25.19
CA SER A 41 -10.56 -7.72 -25.85
C SER A 41 -9.94 -6.50 -25.15
N LEU A 42 -10.75 -5.49 -24.83
CA LEU A 42 -10.30 -4.29 -24.13
C LEU A 42 -9.77 -4.60 -22.73
N LEU A 43 -10.46 -5.46 -21.97
CA LEU A 43 -9.98 -5.87 -20.65
C LEU A 43 -8.64 -6.60 -20.72
N ALA A 44 -8.42 -7.45 -21.72
CA ALA A 44 -7.14 -8.12 -21.93
C ALA A 44 -6.01 -7.15 -22.34
N GLU A 45 -6.32 -6.04 -23.02
CA GLU A 45 -5.36 -4.97 -23.32
C GLU A 45 -5.04 -4.14 -22.07
N VAL A 46 -6.05 -3.78 -21.28
CA VAL A 46 -5.86 -3.08 -19.99
C VAL A 46 -4.97 -3.91 -19.09
N GLU A 47 -5.24 -5.21 -18.93
CA GLU A 47 -4.41 -6.11 -18.12
C GLU A 47 -2.95 -6.16 -18.59
N ARG A 48 -2.71 -6.17 -19.91
CA ARG A 48 -1.35 -6.15 -20.46
C ARG A 48 -0.61 -4.85 -20.16
N ARG A 49 -1.30 -3.71 -20.17
CA ARG A 49 -0.71 -2.38 -19.90
C ARG A 49 -0.58 -2.07 -18.42
N SER A 50 -1.53 -2.55 -17.63
CA SER A 50 -1.68 -2.24 -16.21
C SER A 50 -1.03 -3.27 -15.31
N ARG A 51 -0.13 -4.14 -15.81
CA ARG A 51 0.74 -4.94 -14.95
C ARG A 51 1.36 -3.99 -13.92
N PRO A 52 0.91 -4.03 -12.65
CA PRO A 52 1.45 -3.12 -11.67
C PRO A 52 2.93 -3.47 -11.56
N ALA A 53 3.80 -2.49 -11.77
CA ALA A 53 5.19 -2.66 -11.39
C ALA A 53 5.15 -3.03 -9.90
N GLU A 54 5.66 -4.21 -9.57
CA GLU A 54 5.75 -4.65 -8.19
C GLU A 54 6.56 -3.57 -7.45
N ASP A 55 5.91 -2.90 -6.50
CA ASP A 55 6.54 -1.79 -5.79
C ASP A 55 7.85 -2.29 -5.18
N ILE A 56 8.92 -1.53 -5.42
CA ILE A 56 10.24 -1.83 -4.89
C ILE A 56 10.16 -1.67 -3.37
N HIS A 57 10.04 -2.79 -2.65
CA HIS A 57 10.02 -2.81 -1.20
C HIS A 57 11.38 -3.29 -0.66
N ILE A 58 11.78 -2.71 0.48
CA ILE A 58 12.95 -3.14 1.24
C ILE A 58 12.45 -3.98 2.40
N THR A 59 12.98 -5.18 2.57
CA THR A 59 12.65 -6.05 3.70
C THR A 59 13.28 -5.53 5.00
N ASP A 60 12.64 -5.75 6.14
CA ASP A 60 13.19 -5.34 7.45
C ASP A 60 14.57 -5.94 7.72
N HIS A 61 14.81 -7.17 7.24
CA HIS A 61 16.14 -7.79 7.36
C HIS A 61 17.19 -7.02 6.57
N ALA A 62 16.87 -6.55 5.35
CA ALA A 62 17.79 -5.73 4.57
C ALA A 62 18.09 -4.40 5.27
N LEU A 63 17.07 -3.78 5.89
CA LEU A 63 17.25 -2.56 6.68
C LEU A 63 18.16 -2.80 7.89
N LEU A 64 17.94 -3.89 8.63
CA LEU A 64 18.76 -4.24 9.79
C LEU A 64 20.23 -4.43 9.40
N ARG A 65 20.48 -5.15 8.31
CA ARG A 65 21.84 -5.38 7.79
C ARG A 65 22.48 -4.10 7.29
N TYR A 66 21.71 -3.20 6.70
CA TYR A 66 22.19 -1.88 6.30
C TYR A 66 22.60 -1.06 7.52
N VAL A 67 21.79 -1.05 8.58
CA VAL A 67 22.09 -0.36 9.83
C VAL A 67 23.37 -0.90 10.48
N GLU A 68 23.53 -2.23 10.57
CA GLU A 68 24.74 -2.85 11.12
C GLU A 68 26.00 -2.48 10.33
N ARG A 69 25.95 -2.58 8.99
CA ARG A 69 27.13 -2.44 8.14
C ARG A 69 27.52 -1.00 7.85
N VAL A 70 26.53 -0.11 7.70
CA VAL A 70 26.75 1.27 7.26
C VAL A 70 26.88 2.23 8.45
N PHE A 71 26.02 2.07 9.45
CA PHE A 71 26.09 2.91 10.67
C PHE A 71 26.96 2.29 11.76
N GLY A 72 27.42 1.04 11.59
CA GLY A 72 28.27 0.37 12.57
C GLY A 72 27.55 0.02 13.88
N ILE A 73 26.21 -0.02 13.86
CA ILE A 73 25.41 -0.34 15.05
C ILE A 73 25.44 -1.85 15.25
N ASP A 74 26.01 -2.30 16.37
CA ASP A 74 25.92 -3.70 16.78
C ASP A 74 24.54 -3.99 17.39
N VAL A 75 23.65 -4.55 16.56
CA VAL A 75 22.29 -4.94 16.98
C VAL A 75 22.31 -5.97 18.11
N ASP A 76 23.32 -6.86 18.15
CA ASP A 76 23.44 -7.83 19.24
C ASP A 76 23.88 -7.16 20.54
N ALA A 77 24.67 -6.09 20.48
CA ALA A 77 24.96 -5.25 21.65
C ALA A 77 23.71 -4.57 22.18
N VAL A 78 22.91 -3.95 21.31
CA VAL A 78 21.64 -3.33 21.69
C VAL A 78 20.69 -4.38 22.31
N ARG A 79 20.65 -5.61 21.75
CA ARG A 79 19.86 -6.70 22.31
C ARG A 79 20.32 -7.07 23.73
N ARG A 80 21.64 -7.12 23.98
CA ARG A 80 22.21 -7.38 25.32
C ARG A 80 21.91 -6.25 26.31
N GLU A 81 21.93 -5.01 25.84
CA GLU A 81 21.60 -3.84 26.64
C GLU A 81 20.12 -3.84 27.09
N ILE A 82 19.21 -4.24 26.20
CA ILE A 82 17.78 -4.35 26.53
C ILE A 82 17.52 -5.53 27.47
N LEU A 83 18.14 -6.69 27.24
CA LEU A 83 17.95 -7.91 28.02
C LEU A 83 18.91 -7.98 29.22
N THR A 84 18.77 -7.04 30.16
CA THR A 84 19.46 -7.13 31.45
C THR A 84 18.87 -8.22 32.33
N ASP A 85 19.65 -8.74 33.29
CA ASP A 85 19.21 -9.76 34.25
C ASP A 85 17.97 -9.32 35.06
N GLY A 86 17.81 -8.01 35.27
CA GLY A 86 16.63 -7.44 35.92
C GLY A 86 15.39 -7.55 35.04
N VAL A 87 15.51 -7.20 33.75
CA VAL A 87 14.42 -7.31 32.77
C VAL A 87 14.01 -8.76 32.58
N ALA A 88 14.97 -9.68 32.42
CA ALA A 88 14.70 -11.11 32.26
C ALA A 88 13.88 -11.67 33.43
N ARG A 89 14.24 -11.33 34.67
CA ARG A 89 13.53 -11.76 35.87
C ARG A 89 12.12 -11.19 35.96
N CYS A 90 11.91 -9.92 35.57
CA CYS A 90 10.58 -9.33 35.51
C CYS A 90 9.68 -10.06 34.49
N ILE A 91 10.24 -10.50 33.36
CA ILE A 91 9.53 -11.30 32.36
C ILE A 91 9.16 -12.67 32.93
N GLU A 92 10.07 -13.32 33.66
CA GLU A 92 9.82 -14.62 34.32
C GLU A 92 8.71 -14.53 35.37
N LEU A 93 8.64 -13.41 36.10
CA LEU A 93 7.58 -13.12 37.07
C LEU A 93 6.25 -12.74 36.42
N GLY A 94 6.19 -12.64 35.09
CA GLY A 94 4.96 -12.35 34.35
C GLY A 94 4.61 -10.86 34.23
N ALA A 95 5.59 -9.96 34.37
CA ALA A 95 5.35 -8.53 34.18
C ALA A 95 4.96 -8.22 32.72
N SER A 96 3.84 -7.53 32.52
CA SER A 96 3.39 -7.08 31.19
C SER A 96 4.05 -5.78 30.74
N THR A 97 4.56 -5.00 31.69
CA THR A 97 5.20 -3.70 31.47
C THR A 97 6.40 -3.57 32.39
N ILE A 98 7.56 -3.20 31.82
CA ILE A 98 8.81 -3.02 32.56
C ILE A 98 9.34 -1.63 32.24
N THR A 99 9.72 -0.85 33.26
CA THR A 99 10.31 0.48 33.06
C THR A 99 11.74 0.46 33.58
N VAL A 100 12.71 0.78 32.72
CA VAL A 100 14.14 0.89 33.05
C VAL A 100 14.64 2.20 32.48
N ASP A 101 15.29 3.03 33.30
CA ASP A 101 15.89 4.31 32.88
C ASP A 101 14.95 5.24 32.09
N GLY A 102 13.66 5.24 32.44
CA GLY A 102 12.63 6.05 31.77
C GLY A 102 12.16 5.50 30.42
N ILE A 103 12.65 4.33 30.01
CA ILE A 103 12.22 3.57 28.83
C ILE A 103 11.23 2.49 29.30
N GLN A 104 10.07 2.43 28.66
CA GLN A 104 9.01 1.47 28.96
C GLN A 104 8.97 0.35 27.91
N PHE A 105 9.12 -0.89 28.36
CA PHE A 105 9.03 -2.09 27.54
C PHE A 105 7.67 -2.76 27.74
N ARG A 106 6.97 -3.05 26.63
CA ARG A 106 5.78 -3.90 26.62
C ARG A 106 6.20 -5.33 26.29
N VAL A 107 5.79 -6.25 27.16
CA VAL A 107 6.11 -7.67 27.04
C VAL A 107 4.84 -8.44 26.74
N LYS A 108 4.91 -9.33 25.74
CA LYS A 108 3.86 -10.27 25.38
C LYS A 108 4.51 -11.62 25.08
N ASP A 109 3.99 -12.70 25.66
CA ASP A 109 4.46 -14.07 25.39
C ASP A 109 5.99 -14.23 25.58
N ARG A 110 6.51 -13.67 26.68
CA ARG A 110 7.95 -13.61 27.02
C ARG A 110 8.83 -12.84 26.02
N SER A 111 8.22 -12.10 25.10
CA SER A 111 8.90 -11.29 24.08
C SER A 111 8.64 -9.81 24.30
N ILE A 112 9.67 -8.98 24.17
CA ILE A 112 9.52 -7.52 24.17
C ILE A 112 9.01 -7.13 22.78
N VAL A 113 7.79 -6.60 22.71
CA VAL A 113 7.11 -6.28 21.45
C VAL A 113 7.11 -4.79 21.14
N THR A 114 7.25 -3.96 22.17
CA THR A 114 7.20 -2.49 22.00
C THR A 114 8.11 -1.83 23.00
N VAL A 115 8.85 -0.83 22.52
CA VAL A 115 9.63 0.09 23.34
C VAL A 115 8.93 1.44 23.26
N ILE A 116 8.56 2.00 24.40
CA ILE A 116 7.84 3.27 24.55
C ILE A 116 8.71 4.19 25.41
N GLY A 117 9.14 5.33 24.87
CA GLY A 117 10.05 6.27 25.54
C GLY A 117 11.55 5.93 25.32
N GLY A 118 12.50 6.84 25.56
CA GLY A 118 12.42 8.19 26.11
C GLY A 118 12.83 9.29 25.11
N ASP A 119 12.38 10.51 25.39
CA ASP A 119 12.69 11.72 24.63
C ASP A 119 14.19 12.03 24.72
N GLN A 120 14.97 11.50 23.77
CA GLN A 120 16.41 11.74 23.61
C GLN A 120 16.68 12.53 22.33
N ASN A 121 15.79 13.45 21.95
CA ASN A 121 16.09 14.42 20.87
C ASN A 121 17.09 15.51 21.30
N GLN A 122 18.01 15.22 22.22
CA GLN A 122 19.14 16.09 22.57
C GLN A 122 20.46 15.31 22.55
N ARG A 123 20.87 14.84 21.36
CA ARG A 123 22.30 14.64 21.03
C ARG A 123 22.63 14.52 19.53
N LEU A 124 21.76 14.99 18.63
CA LEU A 124 22.09 15.15 17.21
C LEU A 124 22.55 16.59 16.86
N SER A 125 23.29 17.25 17.75
CA SER A 125 23.92 18.55 17.46
C SER A 125 25.43 18.49 17.19
N LEU A 126 26.04 17.32 16.99
CA LEU A 126 27.50 17.23 16.71
C LEU A 126 27.95 16.29 15.57
N LEU A 127 27.04 15.67 14.80
CA LEU A 127 27.42 14.86 13.63
C LEU A 127 26.79 15.32 12.29
N ALA A 128 26.18 16.50 12.27
CA ALA A 128 25.63 17.11 11.05
C ALA A 128 26.70 17.74 10.12
N LEU A 129 28.01 17.51 10.34
CA LEU A 129 29.08 18.08 9.51
C LEU A 129 29.95 17.08 8.73
N GLU A 130 29.81 15.77 8.89
CA GLU A 130 30.63 14.80 8.12
C GLU A 130 29.91 14.12 6.93
N LEU A 131 28.59 14.29 6.77
CA LEU A 131 27.90 13.85 5.54
C LEU A 131 28.21 14.72 4.31
N ALA A 132 28.97 15.81 4.47
CA ALA A 132 29.48 16.62 3.36
C ALA A 132 30.75 16.03 2.70
N CYS A 133 31.41 15.01 3.29
CA CYS A 133 32.74 14.58 2.83
C CYS A 133 32.79 13.33 1.93
N CYS A 134 31.73 12.51 1.85
CA CYS A 134 31.76 11.27 1.05
C CYS A 134 31.13 11.34 -0.35
N ALA A 135 30.81 12.54 -0.84
CA ALA A 135 30.44 12.78 -2.25
C ALA A 135 31.65 12.84 -3.22
N CYS A 136 32.88 12.52 -2.78
CA CYS A 136 34.10 12.86 -3.53
C CYS A 136 34.88 11.68 -4.18
N LYS A 137 34.40 10.42 -4.17
CA LYS A 137 35.18 9.30 -4.76
C LYS A 137 34.53 8.44 -5.84
N ILE A 138 33.35 8.78 -6.35
CA ILE A 138 32.78 8.10 -7.54
C ILE A 138 32.39 9.14 -8.60
N ARG A 139 33.38 9.85 -9.15
CA ARG A 139 33.26 10.42 -10.50
C ARG A 139 33.99 9.49 -11.46
N ASN A 140 33.27 8.59 -12.11
CA ASN A 140 33.44 8.42 -13.56
C ASN A 140 32.29 7.64 -14.22
N SER A 141 31.14 8.30 -14.36
CA SER A 141 30.33 8.24 -15.58
C SER A 141 29.40 9.46 -15.61
N ARG A 142 29.45 10.19 -16.72
CA ARG A 142 28.82 11.51 -16.94
C ARG A 142 27.33 11.57 -16.60
N PRO A 143 26.82 12.71 -16.08
CA PRO A 143 25.39 13.03 -16.07
C PRO A 143 24.95 13.66 -17.40
N PRO A 144 23.67 13.50 -17.81
CA PRO A 144 22.99 14.52 -18.58
C PRO A 144 22.01 15.30 -17.70
N ALA A 145 22.33 16.60 -17.59
CA ALA A 145 21.46 17.76 -17.63
C ALA A 145 20.01 17.68 -17.10
N ALA A 146 19.74 18.59 -16.14
CA ALA A 146 18.47 19.31 -15.93
C ALA A 146 17.29 18.46 -15.43
N VAL A 147 16.41 18.89 -14.53
CA VAL A 147 15.86 20.22 -14.29
C VAL A 147 15.54 20.34 -12.80
N PHE A 148 15.93 21.47 -12.23
CA PHE A 148 15.51 21.96 -10.93
C PHE A 148 14.23 22.77 -11.15
N THR A 149 13.09 22.36 -10.59
CA THR A 149 11.94 23.28 -10.40
C THR A 149 11.14 22.91 -9.15
N ALA A 150 11.16 23.85 -8.21
CA ALA A 150 10.10 24.26 -7.29
C ALA A 150 9.47 23.21 -6.35
N PHE A 151 9.87 23.27 -5.09
CA PHE A 151 9.05 22.88 -3.95
C PHE A 151 8.35 24.16 -3.49
N ASP A 152 7.05 24.29 -3.79
CA ASP A 152 6.21 25.41 -3.34
C ASP A 152 5.68 25.09 -1.93
N ASP A 153 6.08 25.92 -0.97
CA ASP A 153 5.50 26.04 0.36
C ASP A 153 4.12 26.70 0.27
N THR A 154 3.01 26.01 0.51
CA THR A 154 1.85 26.60 1.23
C THR A 154 0.75 25.59 1.60
N LEU A 155 0.03 25.93 2.68
CA LEU A 155 -1.24 25.41 3.21
C LEU A 155 -1.08 24.28 4.26
N ALA A 156 -0.93 24.56 5.56
CA ALA A 156 -1.81 25.28 6.47
C ALA A 156 -3.25 24.71 6.56
N GLY A 157 -3.56 24.14 7.74
CA GLY A 157 -4.88 24.21 8.35
C GLY A 157 -5.81 23.00 8.16
N PHE A 158 -5.72 22.02 9.06
CA PHE A 158 -6.89 21.22 9.46
C PHE A 158 -6.79 20.91 10.97
N ALA A 159 -7.53 21.69 11.76
CA ALA A 159 -7.84 21.38 13.15
C ALA A 159 -9.26 20.78 13.19
N PRO A 160 -9.52 19.71 13.97
CA PRO A 160 -10.86 19.20 14.19
C PRO A 160 -11.41 19.59 15.57
N ALA A 161 -12.58 20.24 15.58
CA ALA A 161 -13.71 20.06 16.53
C ALA A 161 -14.77 21.13 16.24
#